data_AF-A0A1M6XZ07-F1
#
_entry.id   AF-A0A1M6XZ07-F1
#
_cell.length_a   1.000
_cell.length_b   1.000
_cell.length_c   1.000
_cell.angle_alpha   90.00
_cell.angle_beta   90.00
_cell.angle_gamma   90.00
#
_symmetry.space_group_name_H-M   'P 1'
#
loop_
_entity.id
_entity.type
_entity.pdbx_description
1 polymer ?
#
loop_
_entity_poly.entity_id
_entity_poly.type
_entity_poly.pdbx_seq_one_letter_code
_entity_poly.pdbx_strand_id
1 'polypeptide(L)'
;MKKNIFSMTAALMLTLVFTSCSNDSNDGGIKLEEQTYKTWSKVVFAYGTMYDANETITVSQEQVTFHSDTWGDGTFTVSDLTQNSDGSYQIAATGTITMEGHSGKKDYEATVSGTINQSSQSFIINIPSVMGGTVLNITVGQIPTAAVVEGTYTGGTYASSKYFQHYQPTKDEKVIIKANDDLSAASLSYTSTTWGEFTFEAITIEKKEDGSYSLVGEGKTLMPSMQGGTAEYTATLEGTVTGKTLVATFAVPGVMGGTTIYFNAADFDEVYGAANESL
;
A
#
# COMPACT_ATOMS: atom_id res chain seq x y z
N MET A 1 6.12 37.26 -26.54
CA MET A 1 4.97 37.41 -25.63
C MET A 1 4.85 36.14 -24.81
N LYS A 2 4.98 36.27 -23.49
CA LYS A 2 5.00 35.20 -22.49
C LYS A 2 3.59 34.64 -22.27
N LYS A 3 3.47 33.33 -22.08
CA LYS A 3 2.40 32.75 -21.27
C LYS A 3 2.97 31.56 -20.50
N ASN A 4 3.50 31.87 -19.31
CA ASN A 4 3.82 30.89 -18.29
C ASN A 4 2.48 30.42 -17.70
N ILE A 5 2.20 29.12 -17.82
CA ILE A 5 1.11 28.47 -17.10
C ILE A 5 1.69 28.06 -15.74
N PHE A 6 1.31 28.81 -14.71
CA PHE A 6 1.57 28.47 -13.32
C PHE A 6 0.74 27.22 -12.98
N SER A 7 1.43 26.12 -12.67
CA SER A 7 0.86 24.97 -11.98
C SER A 7 0.49 25.42 -10.56
N MET A 8 -0.80 25.43 -10.27
CA MET A 8 -1.35 25.79 -8.97
C MET A 8 -1.47 24.51 -8.14
N THR A 9 -0.35 24.09 -7.54
CA THR A 9 -0.35 23.05 -6.51
C THR A 9 -1.11 23.60 -5.31
N ALA A 10 -2.34 23.12 -5.11
CA ALA A 10 -3.12 23.39 -3.91
C ALA A 10 -2.46 22.70 -2.71
N ALA A 11 -1.52 23.40 -2.07
CA ALA A 11 -1.04 23.04 -0.75
C ALA A 11 -2.18 23.22 0.24
N LEU A 12 -2.75 22.10 0.71
CA LEU A 12 -3.67 22.08 1.83
C LEU A 12 -2.85 22.42 3.10
N MET A 13 -2.63 23.71 3.35
CA MET A 13 -2.09 24.19 4.62
C MET A 13 -3.11 23.90 5.71
N LEU A 14 -2.79 22.94 6.58
CA LEU A 14 -3.42 22.83 7.89
C LEU A 14 -2.85 23.96 8.76
N THR A 15 -3.53 25.11 8.77
CA THR A 15 -3.23 26.20 9.71
C THR A 15 -3.66 25.80 11.12
N LEU A 16 -2.72 25.27 11.90
CA LEU A 16 -2.83 25.18 13.35
C LEU A 16 -2.55 26.56 13.95
N VAL A 17 -3.60 27.31 14.25
CA VAL A 17 -3.51 28.54 15.04
C VAL A 17 -3.58 28.13 16.51
N PHE A 18 -2.42 27.95 17.17
CA PHE A 18 -2.37 27.88 18.62
C PHE A 18 -2.20 29.29 19.17
N THR A 19 -3.29 29.84 19.71
CA THR A 19 -3.26 31.07 20.50
C THR A 19 -2.53 30.77 21.80
N SER A 20 -1.23 31.10 21.86
CA SER A 20 -0.50 31.24 23.11
C SER A 20 -1.07 32.45 23.85
N CYS A 21 -2.08 32.22 24.68
CA CYS A 21 -2.45 33.15 25.74
C CYS A 21 -2.09 32.50 27.07
N SER A 22 -0.89 32.86 27.55
CA SER A 22 -0.59 32.89 28.97
C SER A 22 -1.71 33.65 29.66
N ASN A 23 -2.58 32.93 30.37
CA ASN A 23 -3.29 33.52 31.48
C ASN A 23 -3.41 32.46 32.58
N ASP A 24 -2.66 32.74 33.63
CA ASP A 24 -2.50 32.00 34.86
C ASP A 24 -3.88 31.78 35.51
N SER A 25 -4.38 30.55 35.42
CA SER A 25 -5.52 30.04 36.19
C SER A 25 -5.17 28.61 36.57
N ASN A 26 -4.85 28.41 37.84
CA ASN A 26 -4.43 27.15 38.44
C ASN A 26 -5.62 26.16 38.53
N ASP A 27 -6.07 25.67 37.38
CA ASP A 27 -6.90 24.48 37.27
C ASP A 27 -6.09 23.45 36.47
N GLY A 28 -5.13 22.83 37.17
CA GLY A 28 -4.02 22.03 36.63
C GLY A 28 -4.42 20.65 36.12
N GLY A 29 -5.61 20.52 35.54
CA GLY A 29 -6.04 19.30 34.85
C GLY A 29 -5.36 19.15 33.49
N ILE A 30 -5.20 17.90 33.04
CA ILE A 30 -4.74 17.60 31.69
C ILE A 30 -5.80 18.11 30.70
N LYS A 31 -5.40 18.95 29.74
CA LYS A 31 -6.29 19.45 28.69
C LYS A 31 -5.87 18.86 27.35
N LEU A 32 -6.52 17.76 26.97
CA LEU A 32 -6.45 17.23 25.61
C LEU A 32 -7.74 17.61 24.89
N GLU A 33 -7.65 18.47 23.88
CA GLU A 33 -8.78 18.77 23.00
C GLU A 33 -9.05 17.59 22.06
N GLU A 34 -10.31 17.41 21.69
CA GLU A 34 -10.71 16.37 20.73
C GLU A 34 -10.00 16.60 19.38
N GLN A 35 -9.37 15.55 18.87
CA GLN A 35 -8.63 15.58 17.62
C GLN A 35 -8.96 14.35 16.79
N THR A 36 -9.31 14.58 15.52
CA THR A 36 -9.53 13.52 14.52
C THR A 36 -8.38 13.49 13.53
N TYR A 37 -7.81 12.31 13.33
CA TYR A 37 -6.74 12.06 12.38
C TYR A 37 -7.24 11.15 11.26
N LYS A 38 -6.86 11.48 10.02
CA LYS A 38 -6.88 10.52 8.93
C LYS A 38 -5.66 9.62 9.05
N THR A 39 -5.87 8.32 8.95
CA THR A 39 -4.83 7.34 9.24
C THR A 39 -4.81 6.21 8.21
N TRP A 40 -3.76 5.40 8.32
CA TRP A 40 -3.64 4.10 7.71
C TRP A 40 -2.99 3.17 8.72
N SER A 41 -3.18 1.85 8.58
CA SER A 41 -2.65 0.88 9.52
C SER A 41 -1.82 -0.19 8.83
N LYS A 42 -0.73 -0.58 9.48
CA LYS A 42 -0.06 -1.87 9.25
C LYS A 42 -0.62 -2.86 10.26
N VAL A 43 -1.42 -3.80 9.77
CA VAL A 43 -2.08 -4.79 10.62
C VAL A 43 -1.32 -6.09 10.60
N VAL A 44 -0.94 -6.55 11.80
CA VAL A 44 -0.18 -7.77 12.01
C VAL A 44 -1.06 -8.77 12.76
N PHE A 45 -1.09 -10.02 12.29
CA PHE A 45 -1.77 -11.13 12.94
C PHE A 45 -0.92 -12.40 12.83
N ALA A 46 -1.30 -13.48 13.54
CA ALA A 46 -0.41 -14.63 13.77
C ALA A 46 0.16 -15.29 12.50
N TYR A 47 -0.51 -15.13 11.35
CA TYR A 47 -0.15 -15.74 10.09
C TYR A 47 0.03 -14.73 8.94
N GLY A 48 0.17 -13.44 9.23
CA GLY A 48 0.39 -12.47 8.16
C GLY A 48 0.40 -11.00 8.56
N THR A 49 0.48 -10.17 7.53
CA THR A 49 0.43 -8.72 7.64
C THR A 49 -0.35 -8.18 6.45
N MET A 50 -1.06 -7.08 6.66
CA MET A 50 -1.69 -6.31 5.59
C MET A 50 -1.70 -4.83 5.91
N TYR A 51 -1.94 -4.02 4.89
CA TYR A 51 -2.13 -2.59 5.03
C TYR A 51 -3.59 -2.24 4.80
N ASP A 52 -4.11 -1.29 5.58
CA ASP A 52 -5.42 -0.69 5.36
C ASP A 52 -5.32 0.83 5.36
N ALA A 53 -6.19 1.48 4.60
CA ALA A 53 -6.12 2.90 4.31
C ALA A 53 -7.48 3.57 4.46
N ASN A 54 -7.49 4.91 4.46
CA ASN A 54 -8.69 5.73 4.64
C ASN A 54 -9.37 5.53 6.00
N GLU A 55 -8.58 5.16 7.00
CA GLU A 55 -9.05 5.00 8.37
C GLU A 55 -9.14 6.36 9.07
N THR A 56 -9.87 6.41 10.17
CA THR A 56 -9.84 7.57 11.07
C THR A 56 -9.70 7.14 12.52
N ILE A 57 -9.00 7.95 13.30
CA ILE A 57 -8.97 7.84 14.76
C ILE A 57 -9.28 9.21 15.37
N THR A 58 -10.24 9.25 16.29
CA THR A 58 -10.58 10.43 17.07
C THR A 58 -10.19 10.18 18.51
N VAL A 59 -9.54 11.16 19.13
CA VAL A 59 -9.02 11.06 20.49
C VAL A 59 -9.48 12.28 21.28
N SER A 60 -10.02 12.04 22.47
CA SER A 60 -10.38 13.04 23.49
C SER A 60 -9.83 12.62 24.86
N GLN A 61 -10.13 13.38 25.92
CA GLN A 61 -9.77 13.01 27.29
C GLN A 61 -10.47 11.75 27.80
N GLU A 62 -11.68 11.47 27.30
CA GLU A 62 -12.54 10.42 27.85
C GLU A 62 -12.67 9.22 26.91
N GLN A 63 -12.50 9.45 25.61
CA GLN A 63 -12.80 8.47 24.59
C GLN A 63 -11.81 8.49 23.42
N VAL A 64 -11.54 7.30 22.89
CA VAL A 64 -10.94 7.10 21.57
C VAL A 64 -11.96 6.39 20.69
N THR A 65 -12.14 6.83 19.45
CA THR A 65 -12.92 6.11 18.43
C THR A 65 -12.05 5.80 17.23
N PHE A 66 -12.28 4.66 16.60
CA PHE A 66 -11.60 4.22 15.39
C PHE A 66 -12.62 3.81 14.33
N HIS A 67 -12.34 4.09 13.07
CA HIS A 67 -13.14 3.65 11.95
C HIS A 67 -12.24 3.15 10.82
N SER A 68 -12.56 1.96 10.31
CA SER A 68 -11.95 1.32 9.14
C SER A 68 -13.02 0.53 8.39
N ASP A 69 -13.07 0.68 7.07
CA ASP A 69 -13.96 -0.12 6.22
C ASP A 69 -13.59 -1.63 6.25
N THR A 70 -12.33 -1.95 6.55
CA THR A 70 -11.81 -3.32 6.58
C THR A 70 -11.87 -3.94 7.98
N TRP A 71 -11.55 -3.16 9.00
CA TRP A 71 -11.37 -3.60 10.39
C TRP A 71 -12.48 -3.13 11.33
N GLY A 72 -13.48 -2.41 10.80
CA GLY A 72 -14.69 -2.03 11.52
C GLY A 72 -14.54 -0.80 12.41
N ASP A 73 -15.49 -0.66 13.33
CA ASP A 73 -15.67 0.52 14.18
C ASP A 73 -15.27 0.21 15.62
N GLY A 74 -14.39 1.02 16.20
CA GLY A 74 -13.92 0.89 17.58
C GLY A 74 -14.37 2.03 18.46
N THR A 75 -14.78 1.73 19.69
CA THR A 75 -15.07 2.72 20.74
C THR A 75 -14.37 2.30 22.04
N PHE A 76 -13.54 3.18 22.57
CA PHE A 76 -12.68 2.90 23.72
C PHE A 76 -12.78 4.01 24.76
N THR A 77 -12.91 3.62 26.02
CA THR A 77 -12.84 4.55 27.16
C THR A 77 -11.40 4.73 27.58
N VAL A 78 -10.95 5.97 27.72
CA VAL A 78 -9.60 6.31 28.19
C VAL A 78 -9.46 5.87 29.65
N SER A 79 -8.55 4.93 29.88
CA SER A 79 -8.22 4.40 31.21
C SER A 79 -7.04 5.12 31.85
N ASP A 80 -6.14 5.68 31.03
CA ASP A 80 -5.00 6.48 31.48
C ASP A 80 -4.68 7.56 30.44
N LEU A 81 -4.45 8.77 30.93
CA LEU A 81 -4.02 9.92 30.15
C LEU A 81 -2.95 10.64 30.94
N THR A 82 -1.73 10.67 30.40
CA THR A 82 -0.59 11.35 31.03
C THR A 82 -0.05 12.43 30.10
N GLN A 83 0.07 13.65 30.61
CA GLN A 83 0.79 14.73 29.93
C GLN A 83 2.24 14.77 30.44
N ASN A 84 3.20 14.62 29.54
CA ASN A 84 4.62 14.69 29.84
C ASN A 84 5.11 16.15 29.93
N SER A 85 6.28 16.34 30.52
CA SER A 85 6.90 17.67 30.70
C SER A 85 7.25 18.38 29.39
N ASP A 86 7.41 17.64 28.30
CA ASP A 86 7.60 18.17 26.94
C ASP A 86 6.29 18.56 26.24
N GLY A 87 5.15 18.38 26.91
CA GLY A 87 3.82 18.65 26.38
C GLY A 87 3.23 17.52 25.53
N SER A 88 3.92 16.38 25.40
CA SER A 88 3.34 15.19 24.76
C SER A 88 2.33 14.49 25.65
N TYR A 89 1.40 13.75 25.04
CA TYR A 89 0.40 12.94 25.73
C TYR A 89 0.64 11.46 25.50
N GLN A 90 0.53 10.66 26.56
CA GLN A 90 0.41 9.21 26.51
C GLN A 90 -1.03 8.82 26.86
N ILE A 91 -1.61 7.94 26.06
CA ILE A 91 -3.00 7.50 26.19
C ILE A 91 -3.02 5.98 26.29
N ALA A 92 -3.77 5.46 27.24
CA ALA A 92 -4.23 4.08 27.25
C ALA A 92 -5.76 4.07 27.31
N ALA A 93 -6.40 3.25 26.47
CA ALA A 93 -7.84 3.09 26.45
C ALA A 93 -8.23 1.62 26.29
N THR A 94 -9.41 1.26 26.77
CA THR A 94 -9.99 -0.09 26.68
C THR A 94 -11.40 0.00 26.14
N GLY A 95 -11.81 -0.97 25.34
CA GLY A 95 -13.16 -1.02 24.79
C GLY A 95 -13.32 -2.11 23.76
N THR A 96 -14.19 -1.88 22.79
CA THR A 96 -14.53 -2.89 21.78
C THR A 96 -14.34 -2.37 20.37
N ILE A 97 -14.09 -3.30 19.46
CA ILE A 97 -14.15 -3.09 18.02
C ILE A 97 -15.18 -4.04 17.41
N THR A 98 -16.11 -3.48 16.66
CA THR A 98 -17.17 -4.22 15.95
C THR A 98 -16.71 -4.49 14.53
N MET A 99 -16.47 -5.76 14.21
CA MET A 99 -16.07 -6.20 12.87
C MET A 99 -17.19 -6.94 12.17
N GLU A 100 -17.31 -6.76 10.86
CA GLU A 100 -18.23 -7.56 10.03
C GLU A 100 -17.50 -8.80 9.49
N GLY A 101 -17.89 -9.97 10.01
CA GLY A 101 -17.38 -11.26 9.56
C GLY A 101 -18.38 -12.03 8.70
N HIS A 102 -18.01 -13.23 8.27
CA HIS A 102 -18.90 -14.14 7.54
C HIS A 102 -20.19 -14.48 8.29
N SER A 103 -20.16 -14.46 9.63
CA SER A 103 -21.30 -14.73 10.49
C SER A 103 -22.06 -13.46 10.92
N GLY A 104 -21.80 -12.33 10.28
CA GLY A 104 -22.33 -11.02 10.64
C GLY A 104 -21.41 -10.24 11.57
N LYS A 105 -21.95 -9.17 12.16
CA LYS A 105 -21.21 -8.25 13.04
C LYS A 105 -20.94 -8.87 14.39
N LYS A 106 -19.72 -8.67 14.89
CA LYS A 106 -19.30 -9.14 16.21
C LYS A 106 -18.37 -8.14 16.88
N ASP A 107 -18.53 -7.99 18.18
CA ASP A 107 -17.68 -7.16 19.03
C ASP A 107 -16.51 -7.97 19.58
N TYR A 108 -15.35 -7.35 19.61
CA TYR A 108 -14.11 -7.90 20.14
C TYR A 108 -13.50 -6.93 21.14
N GLU A 109 -13.12 -7.44 22.30
CA GLU A 109 -12.36 -6.67 23.29
C GLU A 109 -11.02 -6.25 22.72
N ALA A 110 -10.68 -4.99 22.92
CA ALA A 110 -9.49 -4.38 22.38
C ALA A 110 -8.95 -3.26 23.27
N THR A 111 -7.66 -2.97 23.13
CA THR A 111 -6.96 -1.92 23.86
C THR A 111 -6.28 -0.97 22.89
N VAL A 112 -6.25 0.32 23.22
CA VAL A 112 -5.50 1.33 22.49
C VAL A 112 -4.34 1.81 23.36
N SER A 113 -3.15 1.92 22.77
CA SER A 113 -2.08 2.75 23.30
C SER A 113 -1.75 3.85 22.28
N GLY A 114 -1.49 5.06 22.76
CA GLY A 114 -1.27 6.22 21.91
C GLY A 114 -0.20 7.15 22.45
N THR A 115 0.54 7.78 21.55
CA THR A 115 1.42 8.93 21.86
C THR A 115 1.10 10.06 20.90
N ILE A 116 0.86 11.24 21.45
CA ILE A 116 0.61 12.47 20.69
C ILE A 116 1.67 13.48 21.11
N ASN A 117 2.51 13.92 20.16
CA ASN A 117 3.42 15.04 20.36
C ASN A 117 3.26 16.06 19.22
N GLN A 118 4.01 17.17 19.29
CA GLN A 118 3.90 18.28 18.31
C GLN A 118 4.22 17.86 16.86
N SER A 119 5.00 16.80 16.67
CA SER A 119 5.56 16.40 15.36
C SER A 119 5.15 14.99 14.90
N SER A 120 4.58 14.17 15.78
CA SER A 120 4.30 12.76 15.52
C SER A 120 3.15 12.29 16.40
N GLN A 121 2.28 11.48 15.81
CA GLN A 121 1.19 10.80 16.46
C GLN A 121 1.24 9.32 16.08
N SER A 122 1.17 8.44 17.06
CA SER A 122 1.23 6.99 16.86
C SER A 122 0.20 6.33 17.76
N PHE A 123 -0.55 5.39 17.20
CA PHE A 123 -1.55 4.62 17.93
C PHE A 123 -1.41 3.14 17.61
N ILE A 124 -1.65 2.28 18.60
CA ILE A 124 -1.67 0.84 18.44
C ILE A 124 -3.00 0.34 18.99
N ILE A 125 -3.76 -0.40 18.18
CA ILE A 125 -4.94 -1.14 18.65
C ILE A 125 -4.57 -2.62 18.72
N ASN A 126 -4.75 -3.23 19.88
CA ASN A 126 -4.52 -4.65 20.10
C ASN A 126 -5.86 -5.38 20.29
N ILE A 127 -6.05 -6.47 19.56
CA ILE A 127 -7.28 -7.26 19.50
C ILE A 127 -6.90 -8.74 19.66
N PRO A 128 -6.70 -9.22 20.90
CA PRO A 128 -6.08 -10.52 21.16
C PRO A 128 -6.86 -11.72 20.61
N SER A 129 -8.20 -11.62 20.56
CA SER A 129 -9.06 -12.74 20.17
C SER A 129 -9.26 -12.91 18.66
N VAL A 130 -8.72 -12.01 17.83
CA VAL A 130 -8.90 -12.03 16.37
C VAL A 130 -7.62 -12.57 15.71
N MET A 131 -7.77 -13.54 14.81
CA MET A 131 -6.70 -14.08 13.95
C MET A 131 -5.40 -14.49 14.68
N GLY A 132 -5.54 -15.01 15.91
CA GLY A 132 -4.40 -15.43 16.73
C GLY A 132 -3.67 -14.28 17.44
N GLY A 133 -4.31 -13.11 17.54
CA GLY A 133 -3.76 -11.88 18.11
C GLY A 133 -3.50 -10.88 17.00
N THR A 134 -4.40 -9.91 16.84
CA THR A 134 -4.31 -8.88 15.80
C THR A 134 -3.86 -7.55 16.40
N VAL A 135 -2.91 -6.89 15.75
CA VAL A 135 -2.34 -5.59 16.16
C VAL A 135 -2.37 -4.63 14.98
N LEU A 136 -3.10 -3.52 15.12
CA LEU A 136 -3.14 -2.44 14.14
C LEU A 136 -2.12 -1.38 14.56
N ASN A 137 -1.07 -1.21 13.78
CA ASN A 137 -0.09 -0.13 13.96
C ASN A 137 -0.55 1.05 13.11
N ILE A 138 -1.17 2.04 13.75
CA ILE A 138 -1.83 3.16 13.09
C ILE A 138 -0.85 4.31 12.92
N THR A 139 -0.78 4.81 11.70
CA THR A 139 0.05 5.96 11.30
C THR A 139 -0.85 7.08 10.79
N VAL A 140 -0.61 8.29 11.26
CA VAL A 140 -1.31 9.49 10.78
C VAL A 140 -0.82 9.88 9.39
N GLY A 141 -1.75 10.20 8.50
CA GLY A 141 -1.48 10.64 7.15
C GLY A 141 -2.04 9.73 6.08
N GLN A 142 -1.47 9.83 4.87
CA GLN A 142 -1.86 8.99 3.74
C GLN A 142 -0.97 7.75 3.69
N ILE A 143 -1.56 6.62 3.30
CA ILE A 143 -0.81 5.39 3.05
C ILE A 143 0.23 5.63 1.93
N PRO A 144 1.48 5.17 2.08
CA PRO A 144 2.47 5.23 1.01
C PRO A 144 2.04 4.42 -0.21
N THR A 145 2.30 4.92 -1.42
CA THR A 145 1.89 4.25 -2.66
C THR A 145 2.51 2.86 -2.81
N ALA A 146 3.74 2.65 -2.32
CA ALA A 146 4.40 1.34 -2.31
C ALA A 146 3.61 0.29 -1.53
N ALA A 147 3.03 0.64 -0.37
CA ALA A 147 2.21 -0.26 0.43
C ALA A 147 0.88 -0.61 -0.25
N VAL A 148 0.32 0.32 -1.05
CA VAL A 148 -0.95 0.11 -1.75
C VAL A 148 -0.83 -0.92 -2.89
N VAL A 149 0.31 -0.91 -3.59
CA VAL A 149 0.56 -1.81 -4.74
C VAL A 149 1.33 -3.07 -4.37
N GLU A 150 1.67 -3.26 -3.10
CA GLU A 150 2.31 -4.50 -2.64
C GLU A 150 1.34 -5.69 -2.83
N GLY A 151 1.83 -6.77 -3.45
CA GLY A 151 1.00 -7.93 -3.69
C GLY A 151 1.58 -8.94 -4.67
N THR A 152 0.86 -10.06 -4.81
CA THR A 152 1.09 -11.06 -5.86
C THR A 152 -0.04 -10.96 -6.87
N TYR A 153 0.32 -10.66 -8.12
CA TYR A 153 -0.59 -10.55 -9.24
C TYR A 153 -0.47 -11.81 -10.09
N THR A 154 -1.56 -12.55 -10.20
CA THR A 154 -1.65 -13.72 -11.08
C THR A 154 -2.29 -13.30 -12.40
N GLY A 155 -1.75 -13.75 -13.52
CA GLY A 155 -2.20 -13.29 -14.83
C GLY A 155 -1.73 -14.15 -16.00
N GLY A 156 -2.19 -13.74 -17.18
CA GLY A 156 -1.77 -14.31 -18.44
C GLY A 156 -0.61 -13.54 -19.07
N THR A 157 0.26 -14.23 -19.80
CA THR A 157 1.32 -13.58 -20.58
C THR A 157 1.40 -14.07 -22.00
N TYR A 158 1.91 -13.23 -22.89
CA TYR A 158 2.46 -13.61 -24.19
C TYR A 158 3.62 -12.66 -24.53
N ALA A 159 4.42 -13.00 -25.54
CA ALA A 159 5.45 -12.08 -26.01
C ALA A 159 5.40 -11.83 -27.51
N SER A 160 5.93 -10.68 -27.90
CA SER A 160 6.20 -10.32 -29.28
C SER A 160 7.65 -9.87 -29.44
N SER A 161 8.20 -10.05 -30.64
CA SER A 161 9.51 -9.54 -31.01
C SER A 161 9.54 -9.17 -32.48
N LYS A 162 10.73 -8.87 -33.01
CA LYS A 162 10.91 -8.72 -34.46
C LYS A 162 10.58 -10.01 -35.23
N TYR A 163 10.71 -11.18 -34.58
CA TYR A 163 10.63 -12.48 -35.27
C TYR A 163 9.33 -13.25 -35.03
N PHE A 164 8.54 -12.85 -34.03
CA PHE A 164 7.26 -13.49 -33.73
C PHE A 164 6.29 -12.49 -33.11
N GLN A 165 5.00 -12.81 -33.13
CA GLN A 165 3.95 -12.08 -32.44
C GLN A 165 3.12 -13.07 -31.62
N HIS A 166 2.61 -12.61 -30.47
CA HIS A 166 1.67 -13.39 -29.64
C HIS A 166 2.20 -14.78 -29.27
N TYR A 167 3.51 -14.90 -29.10
CA TYR A 167 4.19 -16.17 -28.91
C TYR A 167 4.03 -16.68 -27.47
N GLN A 168 3.78 -17.98 -27.37
CA GLN A 168 3.69 -18.74 -26.11
C GLN A 168 2.76 -18.08 -25.08
N PRO A 169 1.46 -17.96 -25.38
CA PRO A 169 0.54 -17.45 -24.39
C PRO A 169 0.40 -18.44 -23.23
N THR A 170 0.69 -18.01 -22.01
CA THR A 170 0.64 -18.81 -20.78
C THR A 170 -0.34 -18.20 -19.77
N LYS A 171 -0.96 -19.04 -18.95
CA LYS A 171 -1.82 -18.63 -17.83
C LYS A 171 -1.10 -18.83 -16.50
N ASP A 172 -1.66 -18.21 -15.47
CA ASP A 172 -1.26 -18.38 -14.07
C ASP A 172 0.19 -17.96 -13.75
N GLU A 173 0.75 -17.08 -14.57
CA GLU A 173 2.03 -16.41 -14.34
C GLU A 173 1.89 -15.44 -13.17
N LYS A 174 2.98 -15.25 -12.41
CA LYS A 174 2.95 -14.44 -11.19
C LYS A 174 3.96 -13.31 -11.23
N VAL A 175 3.47 -12.10 -11.01
CA VAL A 175 4.28 -10.91 -10.77
C VAL A 175 4.14 -10.53 -9.30
N ILE A 176 5.26 -10.29 -8.63
CA ILE A 176 5.29 -9.92 -7.21
C ILE A 176 5.80 -8.50 -7.11
N ILE A 177 5.05 -7.64 -6.44
CA ILE A 177 5.47 -6.31 -6.04
C ILE A 177 5.64 -6.31 -4.52
N LYS A 178 6.79 -5.83 -4.05
CA LYS A 178 7.12 -5.81 -2.62
C LYS A 178 7.61 -4.43 -2.21
N ALA A 179 6.92 -3.77 -1.28
CA ALA A 179 7.41 -2.55 -0.67
C ALA A 179 8.66 -2.85 0.18
N ASN A 180 9.57 -1.89 0.26
CA ASN A 180 10.67 -1.95 1.22
C ASN A 180 10.16 -1.64 2.64
N ASP A 181 11.00 -1.89 3.65
CA ASP A 181 10.57 -1.81 5.05
C ASP A 181 10.10 -0.40 5.49
N ASP A 182 10.64 0.65 4.87
CA ASP A 182 10.26 2.05 5.13
C ASP A 182 9.16 2.58 4.21
N LEU A 183 8.64 1.73 3.30
CA LEU A 183 7.58 2.03 2.35
C LEU A 183 7.89 3.19 1.37
N SER A 184 9.15 3.60 1.26
CA SER A 184 9.57 4.67 0.34
C SER A 184 9.72 4.20 -1.11
N ALA A 185 9.89 2.89 -1.31
CA ALA A 185 10.06 2.28 -2.63
C ALA A 185 9.45 0.87 -2.66
N ALA A 186 9.30 0.34 -3.87
CA ALA A 186 8.95 -1.07 -4.07
C ALA A 186 9.89 -1.70 -5.09
N SER A 187 10.06 -3.01 -4.98
CA SER A 187 10.69 -3.86 -6.00
C SER A 187 9.61 -4.66 -6.74
N LEU A 188 9.93 -5.09 -7.95
CA LEU A 188 9.10 -6.00 -8.74
C LEU A 188 9.93 -7.20 -9.19
N SER A 189 9.38 -8.40 -9.02
CA SER A 189 9.92 -9.62 -9.61
C SER A 189 8.87 -10.35 -10.44
N TYR A 190 9.33 -10.96 -11.52
CA TYR A 190 8.52 -11.81 -12.40
C TYR A 190 9.36 -13.00 -12.83
N THR A 191 8.90 -14.21 -12.51
CA THR A 191 9.56 -15.45 -12.90
C THR A 191 8.66 -16.20 -13.85
N SER A 192 9.17 -16.46 -15.06
CA SER A 192 8.53 -17.29 -16.07
C SER A 192 9.46 -18.40 -16.51
N THR A 193 8.91 -19.59 -16.66
CA THR A 193 9.66 -20.74 -17.22
C THR A 193 10.03 -20.52 -18.69
N THR A 194 9.26 -19.70 -19.40
CA THR A 194 9.51 -19.36 -20.81
C THR A 194 10.44 -18.15 -20.95
N TRP A 195 10.18 -17.10 -20.16
CA TRP A 195 10.82 -15.80 -20.36
C TRP A 195 11.93 -15.49 -19.36
N GLY A 196 12.16 -16.34 -18.37
CA GLY A 196 13.24 -16.17 -17.40
C GLY A 196 12.84 -15.37 -16.16
N GLU A 197 13.84 -14.84 -15.47
CA GLU A 197 13.68 -14.15 -14.17
C GLU A 197 13.95 -12.66 -14.30
N PHE A 198 12.90 -11.85 -14.13
CA PHE A 198 12.96 -10.40 -14.16
C PHE A 198 13.05 -9.85 -12.74
N THR A 199 13.94 -8.88 -12.55
CA THR A 199 14.13 -8.17 -11.27
C THR A 199 14.25 -6.67 -11.51
N PHE A 200 13.43 -5.90 -10.80
CA PHE A 200 13.44 -4.44 -10.73
C PHE A 200 13.59 -4.05 -9.26
N GLU A 201 14.78 -3.58 -8.87
CA GLU A 201 15.09 -3.28 -7.47
C GLU A 201 14.31 -2.07 -6.93
N ALA A 202 14.03 -1.11 -7.80
CA ALA A 202 13.24 0.07 -7.49
C ALA A 202 12.33 0.41 -8.67
N ILE A 203 11.02 0.51 -8.39
CA ILE A 203 10.03 1.00 -9.35
C ILE A 203 9.46 2.34 -8.86
N THR A 204 9.23 3.25 -9.81
CA THR A 204 8.51 4.50 -9.57
C THR A 204 7.02 4.21 -9.61
N ILE A 205 6.29 4.63 -8.58
CA ILE A 205 4.83 4.42 -8.46
C ILE A 205 4.16 5.79 -8.32
N GLU A 206 3.25 6.09 -9.25
CA GLU A 206 2.49 7.34 -9.24
C GLU A 206 0.99 7.06 -9.25
N LYS A 207 0.27 7.64 -8.28
CA LYS A 207 -1.19 7.58 -8.23
C LYS A 207 -1.78 8.50 -9.31
N LYS A 208 -2.72 7.98 -10.09
CA LYS A 208 -3.46 8.73 -11.13
C LYS A 208 -4.79 9.24 -10.61
N GLU A 209 -5.38 10.20 -11.34
CA GLU A 209 -6.66 10.83 -10.98
C GLU A 209 -7.84 9.84 -10.97
N ASP A 210 -7.77 8.80 -11.80
CA ASP A 210 -8.78 7.73 -11.88
C ASP A 210 -8.66 6.68 -10.75
N GLY A 211 -7.70 6.87 -9.84
CA GLY A 211 -7.43 5.96 -8.72
C GLY A 211 -6.51 4.78 -9.06
N SER A 212 -6.06 4.65 -10.30
CA SER A 212 -5.03 3.68 -10.68
C SER A 212 -3.63 4.14 -10.27
N TYR A 213 -2.66 3.24 -10.35
CA TYR A 213 -1.25 3.50 -10.07
C TYR A 213 -0.40 3.12 -11.28
N SER A 214 0.37 4.07 -11.83
CA SER A 214 1.35 3.75 -12.89
C SER A 214 2.69 3.33 -12.30
N LEU A 215 3.29 2.33 -12.92
CA LEU A 215 4.57 1.74 -12.52
C LEU A 215 5.56 1.96 -13.67
N VAL A 216 6.74 2.47 -13.36
CA VAL A 216 7.86 2.57 -14.29
C VAL A 216 9.12 2.06 -13.61
N GLY A 217 9.91 1.23 -14.28
CA GLY A 217 11.13 0.69 -13.71
C GLY A 217 12.19 0.34 -14.74
N GLU A 218 13.44 0.41 -14.33
CA GLU A 218 14.58 -0.17 -15.03
C GLU A 218 15.12 -1.33 -14.21
N GLY A 219 15.50 -2.40 -14.90
CA GLY A 219 15.89 -3.63 -14.24
C GLY A 219 16.63 -4.56 -15.17
N LYS A 220 16.62 -5.83 -14.81
CA LYS A 220 17.34 -6.89 -15.51
C LYS A 220 16.48 -8.13 -15.64
N THR A 221 16.81 -8.96 -16.62
CA THR A 221 16.26 -10.29 -16.77
C THR A 221 17.35 -11.32 -17.03
N LEU A 222 17.22 -12.51 -16.43
CA LEU A 222 17.99 -13.71 -16.77
C LEU A 222 17.14 -14.60 -17.68
N MET A 223 17.36 -14.51 -18.99
CA MET A 223 16.59 -15.28 -19.98
C MET A 223 17.36 -16.52 -20.44
N PRO A 224 16.67 -17.61 -20.85
CA PRO A 224 17.30 -18.74 -21.52
C PRO A 224 18.07 -18.31 -22.77
N SER A 225 19.32 -18.76 -22.89
CA SER A 225 20.18 -18.47 -24.05
C SER A 225 20.05 -19.54 -25.13
N MET A 226 20.08 -19.13 -26.40
CA MET A 226 20.14 -20.06 -27.53
C MET A 226 21.43 -20.91 -27.55
N GLN A 227 22.47 -20.49 -26.82
CA GLN A 227 23.74 -21.21 -26.68
C GLN A 227 23.75 -22.19 -25.49
N GLY A 228 22.63 -22.33 -24.80
CA GLY A 228 22.52 -23.06 -23.53
C GLY A 228 22.81 -22.16 -22.32
N GLY A 229 22.20 -22.48 -21.18
CA GLY A 229 22.28 -21.69 -19.95
C GLY A 229 21.41 -20.44 -19.97
N THR A 230 21.74 -19.46 -19.11
CA THR A 230 21.04 -18.17 -19.00
C THR A 230 21.96 -17.01 -19.38
N ALA A 231 21.37 -15.93 -19.87
CA ALA A 231 22.06 -14.67 -20.15
C ALA A 231 21.31 -13.50 -19.52
N GLU A 232 22.07 -12.53 -19.02
CA GLU A 232 21.53 -11.30 -18.42
C GLU A 232 21.30 -10.23 -19.48
N TYR A 233 20.12 -9.59 -19.43
CA TYR A 233 19.77 -8.46 -20.30
C TYR A 233 19.16 -7.34 -19.48
N THR A 234 19.36 -6.10 -19.91
CA THR A 234 18.60 -4.95 -19.41
C THR A 234 17.13 -5.10 -19.79
N ALA A 235 16.24 -4.77 -18.85
CA ALA A 235 14.81 -4.75 -19.04
C ALA A 235 14.20 -3.44 -18.55
N THR A 236 13.11 -3.01 -19.16
CA THR A 236 12.28 -1.91 -18.65
C THR A 236 10.87 -2.40 -18.37
N LEU A 237 10.23 -1.77 -17.40
CA LEU A 237 8.86 -2.03 -16.96
C LEU A 237 8.02 -0.78 -17.19
N GLU A 238 6.87 -0.97 -17.81
CA GLU A 238 5.73 -0.06 -17.74
C GLU A 238 4.50 -0.84 -17.31
N GLY A 239 3.76 -0.34 -16.32
CA GLY A 239 2.59 -1.05 -15.83
C GLY A 239 1.55 -0.14 -15.19
N THR A 240 0.37 -0.70 -14.94
CA THR A 240 -0.72 -0.04 -14.24
C THR A 240 -1.39 -1.03 -13.29
N VAL A 241 -1.54 -0.62 -12.04
CA VAL A 241 -2.32 -1.33 -11.03
C VAL A 241 -3.66 -0.62 -10.83
N THR A 242 -4.75 -1.37 -11.01
CA THR A 242 -6.12 -0.92 -10.74
C THR A 242 -6.81 -1.94 -9.84
N GLY A 243 -7.04 -1.57 -8.57
CA GLY A 243 -7.51 -2.50 -7.56
C GLY A 243 -6.53 -3.66 -7.37
N LYS A 244 -6.97 -4.89 -7.64
CA LYS A 244 -6.15 -6.12 -7.53
C LYS A 244 -5.59 -6.62 -8.86
N THR A 245 -5.71 -5.82 -9.92
CA THR A 245 -5.25 -6.21 -11.27
C THR A 245 -4.02 -5.41 -11.65
N LEU A 246 -2.99 -6.11 -12.14
CA LEU A 246 -1.83 -5.52 -12.79
C LEU A 246 -1.92 -5.80 -14.29
N VAL A 247 -1.74 -4.76 -15.09
CA VAL A 247 -1.45 -4.84 -16.53
C VAL A 247 -0.04 -4.28 -16.73
N ALA A 248 0.85 -5.04 -17.36
CA ALA A 248 2.25 -4.64 -17.47
C ALA A 248 2.89 -5.06 -18.79
N THR A 249 3.93 -4.33 -19.16
CA THR A 249 4.81 -4.58 -20.29
C THR A 249 6.25 -4.64 -19.81
N PHE A 250 6.94 -5.72 -20.13
CA PHE A 250 8.36 -5.90 -19.90
C PHE A 250 9.10 -5.85 -21.24
N ALA A 251 9.92 -4.83 -21.47
CA ALA A 251 10.69 -4.70 -22.70
C ALA A 251 12.14 -5.14 -22.48
N VAL A 252 12.65 -5.95 -23.40
CA VAL A 252 14.02 -6.47 -23.42
C VAL A 252 14.65 -6.19 -24.80
N PRO A 253 15.15 -4.96 -25.03
CA PRO A 253 15.63 -4.54 -26.35
C PRO A 253 16.77 -5.39 -26.92
N GLY A 254 17.60 -5.96 -26.05
CA GLY A 254 18.77 -6.77 -26.42
C GLY A 254 18.44 -8.17 -26.94
N VAL A 255 17.20 -8.63 -26.82
CA VAL A 255 16.80 -10.01 -27.18
C VAL A 255 15.95 -9.99 -28.44
N MET A 256 16.27 -10.86 -29.40
CA MET A 256 15.44 -11.16 -30.58
C MET A 256 14.96 -9.92 -31.37
N GLY A 257 15.81 -8.89 -31.46
CA GLY A 257 15.48 -7.65 -32.18
C GLY A 257 14.49 -6.75 -31.45
N GLY A 258 14.35 -6.92 -30.13
CA GLY A 258 13.43 -6.21 -29.26
C GLY A 258 12.27 -7.11 -28.85
N THR A 259 12.43 -7.86 -27.76
CA THR A 259 11.36 -8.68 -27.18
C THR A 259 10.54 -7.84 -26.20
N THR A 260 9.23 -7.98 -26.27
CA THR A 260 8.28 -7.39 -25.32
C THR A 260 7.39 -8.49 -24.78
N ILE A 261 7.32 -8.64 -23.46
CA ILE A 261 6.40 -9.54 -22.77
C ILE A 261 5.24 -8.71 -22.22
N TYR A 262 4.03 -9.14 -22.52
CA TYR A 262 2.80 -8.51 -22.08
C TYR A 262 2.18 -9.35 -20.96
N PHE A 263 1.79 -8.72 -19.87
CA PHE A 263 1.12 -9.34 -18.72
C PHE A 263 -0.28 -8.75 -18.57
N ASN A 264 -1.30 -9.60 -18.59
CA ASN A 264 -2.72 -9.23 -18.58
C ASN A 264 -3.08 -8.14 -19.61
N ALA A 265 -2.48 -8.18 -20.80
CA ALA A 265 -2.90 -7.31 -21.88
C ALA A 265 -4.39 -7.53 -22.20
N ALA A 266 -5.06 -6.48 -22.66
CA ALA A 266 -6.51 -6.50 -22.89
C ALA A 266 -6.95 -7.55 -23.92
N ASP A 267 -6.06 -7.93 -24.83
CA ASP A 267 -6.25 -8.93 -25.87
C ASP A 267 -5.78 -10.34 -25.47
N PHE A 268 -5.34 -10.56 -24.22
CA PHE A 268 -4.78 -11.83 -23.78
C PHE A 268 -5.73 -13.02 -24.02
N ASP A 269 -7.02 -12.88 -23.68
CA ASP A 269 -7.96 -13.99 -23.82
C ASP A 269 -8.19 -14.36 -25.29
N GLU A 270 -8.19 -13.39 -26.20
CA GLU A 270 -8.26 -13.62 -27.65
C GLU A 270 -7.01 -14.35 -28.14
N VAL A 271 -5.83 -13.84 -27.75
CA VAL A 271 -4.53 -14.43 -28.10
C VAL A 271 -4.41 -15.87 -27.58
N TYR A 272 -4.78 -16.11 -26.33
CA TYR A 272 -4.73 -17.43 -25.71
C TYR A 272 -5.74 -18.39 -26.35
N GLY A 273 -6.96 -17.91 -26.66
CA GLY A 273 -7.96 -18.70 -27.37
C GLY A 273 -7.48 -19.15 -28.75
N ALA A 274 -7.00 -18.21 -29.56
CA ALA A 274 -6.50 -18.48 -30.91
C ALA A 274 -5.34 -19.49 -30.94
N ALA A 275 -4.44 -19.44 -29.95
CA ALA A 275 -3.35 -20.41 -29.85
C ALA A 275 -3.82 -21.83 -29.54
N ASN A 276 -4.92 -21.99 -28.79
CA ASN A 276 -5.43 -23.29 -28.36
C ASN A 276 -6.50 -23.89 -29.28
N GLU A 277 -7.11 -23.11 -30.16
CA GLU A 277 -7.99 -23.63 -31.23
C GLU A 277 -7.20 -24.29 -32.39
N SER A 278 -5.88 -24.14 -32.39
CA SER A 278 -4.97 -24.71 -33.39
C SER A 278 -4.43 -26.12 -33.04
N LEU A 279 -4.94 -26.72 -31.96
CA LEU A 279 -4.66 -28.09 -31.49
C LEU A 279 -5.85 -29.02 -31.73
#